data_AF-A0A978T7G8-F1
#
_entry.id   AF-A0A978T7G8-F1
#
_cell.length_a   1.000
_cell.length_b   1.000
_cell.length_c   1.000
_cell.angle_alpha   90.00
_cell.angle_beta   90.00
_cell.angle_gamma   90.00
#
_symmetry.space_group_name_H-M   'P 1'
#
loop_
_entity.id
_entity.type
_entity.pdbx_description
1 polymer ?
#
loop_
_entity_poly.entity_id
_entity_poly.type
_entity_poly.pdbx_seq_one_letter_code
_entity_poly.pdbx_strand_id
1 'polypeptide(L)' 'MPAKDSQEIIKVAEKLSSIISPYFIVIVGLYLFDDNFFLGAILILIGIFSLLNISWQDIYNWLEKVREFLKNE' A
#
# COMPACT_ATOMS: atom_id res chain seq x y z
N MET A 1 33.91 -5.52 5.40
CA MET A 1 32.65 -6.21 5.74
C MET A 1 31.89 -5.33 6.71
N PRO A 2 30.63 -4.95 6.47
CA PRO A 2 29.85 -4.21 7.46
C PRO A 2 29.74 -5.05 8.74
N ALA A 3 29.85 -4.39 9.90
CA ALA A 3 29.76 -5.04 11.20
C ALA A 3 28.38 -5.71 11.36
N LYS A 4 28.33 -6.92 11.93
CA LYS A 4 27.12 -7.73 12.10
C LYS A 4 25.95 -6.94 12.74
N ASP A 5 26.27 -6.03 13.66
CA ASP A 5 25.31 -5.16 14.34
C ASP A 5 24.58 -4.19 13.41
N SER A 6 25.24 -3.68 12.36
CA SER A 6 24.59 -2.75 11.43
C SER A 6 23.54 -3.46 10.55
N GLN A 7 23.72 -4.74 10.27
CA GLN A 7 22.74 -5.53 9.51
C GLN A 7 21.46 -5.80 10.32
N GLU A 8 21.58 -5.99 11.63
CA GLU A 8 20.40 -6.18 12.50
C GLU A 8 19.59 -4.89 12.61
N ILE A 9 20.25 -3.74 12.75
CA ILE A 9 19.59 -2.43 12.78
C ILE A 9 18.83 -2.14 11.47
N ILE A 10 19.45 -2.44 10.31
CA ILE A 10 18.81 -2.25 9.00
C ILE A 10 17.53 -3.11 8.89
N LYS A 11 17.58 -4.38 9.30
CA LYS A 11 16.40 -5.27 9.27
C LYS A 11 15.26 -4.79 10.16
N VAL A 12 15.58 -4.23 11.32
CA VAL A 12 14.57 -3.64 12.21
C VAL A 12 13.96 -2.40 11.56
N ALA A 13 14.78 -1.52 10.97
CA ALA A 13 14.31 -0.34 10.25
C ALA A 13 13.43 -0.71 9.04
N GLU A 14 13.80 -1.73 8.27
CA GLU A 14 12.99 -2.26 7.17
C GLU A 14 11.63 -2.75 7.65
N LYS A 15 11.60 -3.51 8.74
CA LYS A 15 10.35 -4.02 9.31
C LYS A 15 9.46 -2.90 9.83
N LEU A 16 10.03 -1.89 10.48
CA LEU A 16 9.29 -0.71 10.93
C LEU A 16 8.78 0.11 9.74
N SER A 17 9.61 0.33 8.72
CA SER A 17 9.22 1.05 7.51
C SER A 17 8.05 0.36 6.79
N SER A 18 8.10 -0.97 6.67
CA SER A 18 7.00 -1.75 6.08
C SER A 18 5.69 -1.62 6.85
N ILE A 19 5.74 -1.36 8.16
CA ILE A 19 4.55 -1.16 8.99
C ILE A 19 4.09 0.29 8.92
N ILE A 20 4.99 1.27 9.00
CA ILE A 20 4.67 2.71 9.14
C ILE A 20 4.27 3.33 7.79
N SER A 21 4.94 2.94 6.70
CA SER A 21 4.73 3.55 5.37
C SER A 21 3.27 3.49 4.89
N PRO A 22 2.54 2.37 5.03
CA PRO A 22 1.12 2.30 4.64
C PRO A 22 0.25 3.32 5.40
N TYR A 23 0.45 3.47 6.71
CA TYR A 23 -0.30 4.46 7.51
C TYR A 23 0.02 5.89 7.10
N PHE A 24 1.30 6.18 6.84
CA PHE A 24 1.72 7.50 6.35
C PHE A 24 1.02 7.85 5.04
N ILE A 25 0.97 6.90 4.10
CA ILE A 25 0.27 7.06 2.81
C ILE A 25 -1.21 7.37 3.02
N VAL A 26 -1.90 6.65 3.92
CA VAL A 26 -3.32 6.92 4.24
C VAL A 26 -3.50 8.33 4.81
N ILE A 27 -2.65 8.75 5.76
CA ILE A 27 -2.75 10.06 6.39
C ILE A 27 -2.54 11.18 5.37
N VAL A 28 -1.52 11.07 4.52
CA VAL A 28 -1.27 12.05 3.44
C VAL A 28 -2.41 12.04 2.42
N GLY A 29 -2.95 10.86 2.09
CA GLY A 29 -4.10 10.73 1.20
C GLY A 29 -5.34 11.43 1.75
N LEU A 30 -5.65 11.24 3.04
CA LEU A 30 -6.75 11.94 3.71
C LEU A 30 -6.53 13.46 3.72
N TYR A 31 -5.31 13.91 4.00
CA TYR A 31 -4.98 15.33 3.95
C TYR A 31 -5.19 15.94 2.55
N LEU A 32 -4.75 15.23 1.51
CA LEU A 32 -4.90 15.68 0.12
C LEU A 32 -6.30 15.48 -0.45
N PHE A 33 -7.17 14.73 0.23
CA PHE A 33 -8.51 14.45 -0.26
C PHE A 33 -9.36 15.72 -0.37
N ASP A 34 -9.19 16.65 0.55
CA ASP A 34 -9.91 17.92 0.58
C ASP A 34 -9.48 18.84 -0.57
N ASP A 35 -8.19 18.90 -0.89
CA ASP A 35 -7.66 19.75 -1.97
C ASP A 35 -7.74 19.09 -3.36
N ASN A 36 -7.48 17.79 -3.43
CA ASN A 36 -7.40 17.00 -4.65
C ASN A 36 -8.00 15.60 -4.43
N PHE A 37 -9.33 15.52 -4.52
CA PHE A 37 -10.09 14.28 -4.33
C PHE A 37 -9.48 13.07 -5.03
N PHE A 38 -9.12 13.18 -6.32
CA PHE A 38 -8.54 12.07 -7.08
C PHE A 38 -7.22 11.56 -6.49
N LEU A 39 -6.30 12.47 -6.16
CA LEU A 39 -5.00 12.12 -5.59
C LEU A 39 -5.16 11.56 -4.17
N GLY A 40 -5.99 12.20 -3.36
CA GLY A 40 -6.29 11.73 -2.01
C GLY A 40 -6.94 10.34 -2.01
N ALA A 41 -7.94 10.11 -2.86
CA ALA A 41 -8.63 8.83 -2.97
C ALA A 41 -7.69 7.71 -3.43
N ILE A 42 -6.82 7.95 -4.41
CA ILE A 42 -5.84 6.97 -4.87
C ILE A 42 -4.86 6.62 -3.75
N LEU A 43 -4.33 7.61 -3.02
CA LEU A 43 -3.42 7.38 -1.92
C LEU A 43 -4.08 6.60 -0.78
N ILE A 44 -5.31 6.95 -0.41
CA ILE A 44 -6.08 6.22 0.62
C ILE A 44 -6.26 4.76 0.19
N LEU A 45 -6.67 4.51 -1.06
CA LEU A 45 -6.84 3.15 -1.57
C LEU A 45 -5.52 2.36 -1.56
N ILE A 46 -4.42 2.94 -2.02
CA ILE A 46 -3.09 2.32 -1.98
C ILE A 46 -2.70 1.99 -0.53
N GLY A 47 -2.88 2.93 0.39
CA GLY A 47 -2.56 2.76 1.80
C GLY A 47 -3.39 1.64 2.45
N ILE A 48 -4.70 1.60 2.20
CA ILE A 48 -5.59 0.54 2.68
C ILE A 48 -5.20 -0.81 2.07
N PHE A 49 -4.96 -0.90 0.76
CA PHE A 49 -4.53 -2.14 0.13
C PHE A 49 -3.19 -2.66 0.69
N SER A 50 -2.27 -1.73 0.99
CA SER A 50 -1.00 -2.08 1.62
C SER A 50 -1.18 -2.55 3.07
N LEU A 51 -2.11 -1.98 3.83
CA LEU A 51 -2.45 -2.44 5.19
C LEU A 51 -3.13 -3.82 5.20
N LEU A 52 -3.99 -4.08 4.22
CA LEU A 52 -4.64 -5.37 4.03
C LEU A 52 -3.67 -6.46 3.53
N ASN A 53 -2.40 -6.09 3.29
CA ASN A 53 -1.33 -6.98 2.85
C ASN A 53 -1.72 -7.80 1.62
N ILE A 54 -2.53 -7.18 0.75
CA ILE A 54 -3.09 -7.82 -0.43
C ILE A 54 -1.94 -8.13 -1.38
N SER A 55 -1.82 -9.41 -1.76
CA SER A 55 -0.78 -9.82 -2.68
C SER A 55 -1.11 -9.35 -4.10
N TRP A 56 -0.09 -9.20 -4.95
CA TRP A 56 -0.28 -8.92 -6.38
C TRP A 56 -1.21 -9.93 -7.07
N GLN A 57 -1.21 -11.18 -6.59
CA GLN A 57 -2.04 -12.25 -7.10
C GLN A 57 -3.52 -12.06 -6.71
N ASP A 58 -3.77 -11.55 -5.51
CA ASP A 58 -5.12 -11.18 -5.05
C ASP A 58 -5.65 -9.98 -5.85
N ILE A 59 -4.80 -8.98 -6.14
CA ILE A 59 -5.16 -7.83 -7.00
C ILE A 59 -5.52 -8.33 -8.40
N TYR A 60 -4.71 -9.21 -8.99
CA TYR A 60 -4.97 -9.75 -10.32
C TYR A 60 -6.28 -10.53 -10.39
N ASN A 61 -6.52 -11.42 -9.43
CA ASN A 61 -7.77 -12.18 -9.33
C ASN A 61 -8.99 -11.27 -9.15
N TRP A 62 -8.84 -10.16 -8.41
CA TRP A 62 -9.92 -9.18 -8.24
C TRP A 62 -10.20 -8.40 -9.52
N LEU A 63 -9.15 -7.97 -10.24
CA LEU A 63 -9.27 -7.30 -11.53
C LEU A 63 -9.89 -8.22 -12.60
N GLU A 64 -9.53 -9.50 -12.59
CA GLU A 64 -10.11 -10.48 -13.51
C GLU A 64 -11.60 -10.67 -13.25
N LYS A 65 -12.02 -10.78 -11.97
CA LYS A 65 -13.45 -10.82 -11.59
C LYS A 65 -14.22 -9.57 -12.02
N VAL A 66 -13.64 -8.37 -11.85
CA VAL A 66 -14.27 -7.12 -12.29
C VAL A 66 -14.39 -7.09 -13.82
N ARG A 67 -13.35 -7.55 -14.52
CA ARG A 67 -13.36 -7.63 -15.98
C ARG A 67 -14.41 -8.60 -16.51
N GLU A 68 -14.56 -9.77 -15.88
CA GLU A 68 -15.60 -10.74 -16.22
C GLU A 68 -17.00 -10.18 -15.94
N PHE A 69 -17.19 -9.48 -14.82
CA PHE A 69 -18.44 -8.82 -14.48
C PHE A 69 -18.84 -7.78 -15.54
N LEU A 70 -17.92 -6.91 -15.94
CA LEU A 70 -18.15 -5.87 -16.96
C LEU A 70 -18.32 -6.42 -18.39
N LYS A 71 -17.87 -7.65 -18.65
CA LYS A 71 -18.01 -8.30 -19.97
C LYS A 71 -19.32 -9.06 -20.12
N ASN A 72 -19.93 -9.45 -19.00
CA ASN A 72 -21.19 -10.20 -18.96
C ASN A 72 -22.42 -9.29 -18.79
N GLU A 73 -22.24 -7.98 -18.83
CA GLU A 73 -23.28 -6.94 -18.89
C GLU A 73 -23.30 -6.31 -20.29
#